data_AF-A0A3M2GVT4-F1
#
_entry.id   AF-A0A3M2GVT4-F1
#
_cell.length_a   1.000
_cell.length_b   1.000
_cell.length_c   1.000
_cell.angle_alpha   90.00
_cell.angle_beta   90.00
_cell.angle_gamma   90.00
#
_symmetry.space_group_name_H-M   'P 1'
#
loop_
_entity.id
_entity.type
_entity.pdbx_description
1 polymer ?
#
loop_
_entity_poly.entity_id
_entity_poly.type
_entity_poly.pdbx_seq_one_letter_code
_entity_poly.pdbx_strand_id
1 'polypeptide(L)'
;MIGKVFRIFQERGGVLKTLDLWDWYEGLDHKRQKAVKYYFSLKSIKNLNFPYRSKHFDSGEVQNVGYTKATFLGSLAQVALLEGDYSIAEWLYLEALSLSQSAYEKHLILNDLVMLSQKLKDFERMERYATMDLELFEEYAEELREKNGGQLPQINSYEVLLYLLERKGEKEKALHLLENFSLKGVPHPYYEQLRERLIGGLS
;
A
#
# COMPACT_ATOMS: atom_id res chain seq x y z
N MET A 1 -21.88 -21.40 47.38
CA MET A 1 -21.98 -19.98 46.97
C MET A 1 -21.10 -19.77 45.75
N ILE A 2 -21.75 -19.67 44.59
CA ILE A 2 -21.15 -19.26 43.32
C ILE A 2 -20.89 -17.75 43.40
N GLY A 3 -19.78 -17.29 42.82
CA GLY A 3 -19.68 -15.91 42.34
C GLY A 3 -18.58 -15.09 42.97
N LYS A 4 -17.40 -15.13 42.35
CA LYS A 4 -16.58 -13.94 42.10
C LYS A 4 -15.63 -14.25 40.95
N VAL A 5 -16.21 -14.51 39.78
CA VAL A 5 -15.50 -14.32 38.52
C VAL A 5 -15.37 -12.80 38.37
N PHE A 6 -14.23 -12.26 38.79
CA PHE A 6 -13.81 -10.95 38.32
C PHE A 6 -13.63 -11.05 36.80
N ARG A 7 -14.71 -10.78 36.05
CA ARG A 7 -14.56 -10.27 34.70
C ARG A 7 -13.95 -8.88 34.86
N ILE A 8 -12.62 -8.84 34.91
CA ILE A 8 -11.90 -7.64 34.52
C ILE A 8 -12.33 -7.44 33.07
N PHE A 9 -13.25 -6.51 32.85
CA PHE A 9 -13.41 -5.90 31.53
C PHE A 9 -12.10 -5.16 31.28
N GLN A 10 -11.06 -5.89 30.87
CA GLN A 10 -9.96 -5.26 30.16
C GLN A 10 -10.64 -4.58 28.99
N GLU A 11 -10.49 -3.27 28.87
CA GLU A 11 -10.94 -2.57 27.69
C GLU A 11 -10.26 -3.22 26.48
N ARG A 12 -11.01 -4.13 25.83
CA ARG A 12 -10.53 -4.86 24.67
C ARG A 12 -10.32 -3.84 23.59
N GLY A 13 -9.15 -3.83 22.97
CA GLY A 13 -8.95 -2.87 21.89
C GLY A 13 -7.51 -2.69 21.45
N GLY A 14 -6.57 -2.66 22.40
CA GLY A 14 -5.14 -2.53 22.12
C GLY A 14 -4.85 -1.55 20.97
N VAL A 15 -4.06 -2.00 20.01
CA VAL A 15 -3.71 -1.24 18.80
C VAL A 15 -4.93 -0.90 17.92
N LEU A 16 -5.93 -1.76 17.84
CA LEU A 16 -7.10 -1.55 16.99
C LEU A 16 -7.96 -0.38 17.50
N LYS A 17 -8.14 -0.25 18.81
CA LYS A 17 -8.82 0.93 19.38
C LYS A 17 -8.01 2.20 19.22
N THR A 18 -6.71 2.14 19.47
CA THR A 18 -5.81 3.29 19.28
C THR A 18 -5.81 3.82 17.85
N LEU A 19 -6.02 2.94 16.87
CA LEU A 19 -6.11 3.29 15.45
C LEU A 19 -7.54 3.48 14.95
N ASP A 20 -8.56 3.42 15.83
CA ASP A 20 -9.97 3.53 15.42
C ASP A 20 -10.36 2.50 14.33
N LEU A 21 -9.89 1.26 14.52
CA LEU A 21 -10.12 0.08 13.67
C LEU A 21 -10.95 -1.00 14.37
N TRP A 22 -11.38 -0.78 15.61
CA TRP A 22 -12.10 -1.80 16.38
C TRP A 22 -13.42 -2.20 15.70
N ASP A 23 -14.24 -1.22 15.33
CA ASP A 23 -15.54 -1.47 14.70
C ASP A 23 -15.39 -2.09 13.31
N TRP A 24 -14.39 -1.66 12.55
CA TRP A 24 -14.01 -2.31 11.28
C TRP A 24 -13.68 -3.79 11.51
N TYR A 25 -12.84 -4.10 12.48
CA TYR A 25 -12.42 -5.46 12.80
C TYR A 25 -13.58 -6.33 13.29
N GLU A 26 -14.45 -5.82 14.16
CA GLU A 26 -15.62 -6.56 14.64
C GLU A 26 -16.64 -6.81 13.52
N GLY A 27 -16.72 -5.93 12.52
CA GLY A 27 -17.55 -6.11 11.33
C GLY A 27 -17.05 -7.17 10.35
N LEU A 28 -15.81 -7.63 10.48
CA LEU A 28 -15.25 -8.68 9.61
C LEU A 28 -15.83 -10.06 9.94
N ASP A 29 -15.91 -10.94 8.94
CA ASP A 29 -16.18 -12.35 9.19
C ASP A 29 -15.05 -13.00 10.02
N HIS A 30 -15.37 -14.13 10.65
CA HIS A 30 -14.44 -14.81 11.55
C HIS A 30 -13.13 -15.27 10.88
N LYS A 31 -13.13 -15.57 9.58
CA LYS A 31 -11.91 -15.94 8.83
C LYS A 31 -10.99 -14.73 8.69
N ARG A 32 -11.55 -13.57 8.34
CA ARG A 32 -10.82 -12.30 8.22
C ARG A 32 -10.30 -11.79 9.56
N GLN A 33 -11.10 -11.87 10.63
CA GLN A 33 -10.64 -11.55 11.99
C GLN A 33 -9.43 -12.40 12.39
N LYS A 34 -9.48 -13.71 12.13
CA LYS A 34 -8.36 -14.61 12.38
C LYS A 34 -7.13 -14.24 11.57
N ALA A 35 -7.29 -13.88 10.30
CA ALA A 35 -6.18 -13.47 9.44
C ALA A 35 -5.49 -12.22 9.98
N VAL A 36 -6.23 -11.16 10.32
CA VAL A 36 -5.70 -9.92 10.91
C VAL A 36 -4.91 -10.23 12.18
N LYS A 37 -5.49 -11.02 13.10
CA LYS A 37 -4.83 -11.40 14.35
C LYS A 37 -3.58 -12.25 14.11
N TYR A 38 -3.64 -13.19 13.16
CA TYR A 38 -2.52 -14.06 12.80
C TYR A 38 -1.35 -13.23 12.29
N TYR A 39 -1.55 -12.41 11.26
CA TYR A 39 -0.49 -11.62 10.63
C TYR A 39 0.07 -10.54 11.57
N PHE A 40 -0.76 -9.97 12.46
CA PHE A 40 -0.26 -9.09 13.52
C PHE A 40 0.65 -9.81 14.53
N SER A 41 0.39 -11.10 14.77
CA SER A 41 1.09 -11.88 15.79
C SER A 41 2.41 -12.49 15.33
N LEU A 42 2.63 -12.57 14.01
CA LEU A 42 3.79 -13.24 13.43
C LEU A 42 5.10 -12.55 13.79
N LYS A 43 6.18 -13.33 13.91
CA LYS A 43 7.51 -12.78 14.21
C LYS A 43 8.04 -11.90 13.08
N SER A 44 7.65 -12.17 11.83
CA SER A 44 8.03 -11.39 10.64
C SER A 44 7.61 -9.92 10.74
N ILE A 45 6.53 -9.61 11.48
CA ILE A 45 6.14 -8.22 11.75
C ILE A 45 7.20 -7.45 12.53
N LYS A 46 8.05 -8.13 13.32
CA LYS A 46 9.13 -7.48 14.11
C LYS A 46 10.29 -7.01 13.25
N ASN A 47 10.41 -7.55 12.03
CA ASN A 47 11.44 -7.16 11.08
C ASN A 47 11.00 -5.93 10.27
N LEU A 48 9.70 -5.65 10.23
CA LEU A 48 9.19 -4.33 9.88
C LEU A 48 9.43 -3.44 11.11
N ASN A 49 9.73 -2.15 10.93
CA ASN A 49 9.90 -1.18 12.04
C ASN A 49 8.55 -0.87 12.74
N PHE A 50 7.85 -1.94 13.13
CA PHE A 50 6.53 -1.92 13.70
C PHE A 50 6.64 -1.81 15.22
N PRO A 51 6.11 -0.75 15.83
CA PRO A 51 6.33 -0.42 17.23
C PRO A 51 5.54 -1.32 18.18
N TYR A 52 4.60 -2.12 17.65
CA TYR A 52 3.71 -2.94 18.45
C TYR A 52 4.08 -4.44 18.41
N ARG A 53 3.79 -5.13 19.50
CA ARG A 53 4.04 -6.57 19.68
C ARG A 53 2.70 -7.30 19.73
N SER A 54 2.70 -8.61 19.52
CA SER A 54 1.49 -9.47 19.53
C SER A 54 0.59 -9.23 20.76
N LYS A 55 1.16 -8.95 21.94
CA LYS A 55 0.41 -8.65 23.19
C LYS A 55 -0.41 -7.36 23.13
N HIS A 56 -0.04 -6.41 22.27
CA HIS A 56 -0.72 -5.13 22.07
C HIS A 56 -1.96 -5.26 21.17
N PHE A 57 -2.28 -6.44 20.64
CA PHE A 57 -3.48 -6.64 19.84
C PHE A 57 -4.75 -6.48 20.69
N ASP A 58 -4.85 -7.26 21.78
CA ASP A 58 -6.06 -7.35 22.60
C ASP A 58 -6.00 -6.48 23.88
N SER A 59 -4.81 -6.02 24.30
CA SER A 59 -4.61 -5.48 25.65
C SER A 59 -3.73 -4.23 25.73
N GLY A 60 -4.05 -3.38 26.72
CA GLY A 60 -3.26 -2.22 27.15
C GLY A 60 -3.66 -0.91 26.49
N GLU A 61 -3.40 0.21 27.18
CA GLU A 61 -3.32 1.52 26.54
C GLU A 61 -2.07 1.56 25.68
N VAL A 62 -2.26 1.61 24.37
CA VAL A 62 -1.18 1.69 23.38
C VAL A 62 -1.15 3.12 22.85
N GLN A 63 0.03 3.76 22.89
CA GLN A 63 0.19 5.08 22.28
C GLN A 63 0.31 4.95 20.76
N ASN A 64 -0.42 5.80 20.02
CA ASN A 64 -0.24 5.91 18.57
C ASN A 64 1.07 6.66 18.31
N VAL A 65 2.06 6.00 17.73
CA VAL A 65 3.37 6.60 17.41
C VAL A 65 3.46 7.04 15.94
N GLY A 66 2.35 7.50 15.37
CA GLY A 66 2.29 7.99 13.99
C GLY A 66 1.89 6.92 12.98
N TYR A 67 1.26 5.82 13.43
CA TYR A 67 0.61 4.87 12.53
C TYR A 67 -0.80 5.33 12.21
N THR A 68 -1.17 5.13 10.96
CA THR A 68 -2.51 5.36 10.44
C THR A 68 -3.18 4.03 10.16
N LYS A 69 -4.49 4.06 9.92
CA LYS A 69 -5.27 2.87 9.56
C LYS A 69 -4.65 2.16 8.34
N ALA A 70 -4.31 2.94 7.32
CA ALA A 70 -3.68 2.46 6.09
C ALA A 70 -2.30 1.85 6.33
N THR A 71 -1.41 2.53 7.05
CA THR A 71 -0.04 2.03 7.27
C THR A 71 -0.02 0.78 8.16
N PHE A 72 -0.94 0.68 9.12
CA PHE A 72 -1.13 -0.54 9.92
C PHE A 72 -1.57 -1.73 9.06
N LEU A 73 -2.62 -1.58 8.28
CA LEU A 73 -3.13 -2.66 7.42
C LEU A 73 -2.16 -3.02 6.30
N GLY A 74 -1.48 -2.02 5.71
CA GLY A 74 -0.41 -2.23 4.73
C GLY A 74 0.75 -3.04 5.32
N SER A 75 1.11 -2.81 6.59
CA SER A 75 2.13 -3.63 7.27
C SER A 75 1.68 -5.08 7.42
N LEU A 76 0.41 -5.32 7.78
CA LEU A 76 -0.14 -6.67 7.86
C LEU A 76 -0.17 -7.36 6.49
N ALA A 77 -0.55 -6.61 5.44
CA ALA A 77 -0.54 -7.07 4.06
C ALA A 77 0.87 -7.48 3.61
N GLN A 78 1.88 -6.68 3.95
CA GLN A 78 3.28 -6.99 3.67
C GLN A 78 3.75 -8.26 4.38
N VAL A 79 3.33 -8.49 5.64
CA VAL A 79 3.62 -9.75 6.32
C VAL A 79 2.95 -10.93 5.59
N ALA A 80 1.68 -10.80 5.20
CA ALA A 80 1.00 -11.85 4.43
C ALA A 80 1.69 -12.13 3.09
N LEU A 81 2.16 -11.09 2.40
CA LEU A 81 2.93 -11.19 1.17
C LEU A 81 4.25 -11.96 1.36
N LEU A 82 4.97 -11.71 2.47
CA LEU A 82 6.21 -12.41 2.81
C LEU A 82 5.97 -13.89 3.13
N GLU A 83 4.84 -14.21 3.75
CA GLU A 83 4.41 -15.60 4.00
C GLU A 83 3.83 -16.29 2.76
N GLY A 84 3.66 -15.57 1.64
CA GLY A 84 3.14 -16.09 0.38
C GLY A 84 1.61 -16.15 0.29
N ASP A 85 0.89 -15.59 1.26
CA ASP A 85 -0.57 -15.50 1.23
C ASP A 85 -1.02 -14.26 0.45
N TYR A 86 -0.89 -14.36 -0.88
CA TYR A 86 -1.17 -13.26 -1.79
C TYR A 86 -2.64 -12.82 -1.77
N SER A 87 -3.56 -13.74 -1.48
CA SER A 87 -5.00 -13.41 -1.40
C SER A 87 -5.30 -12.57 -0.16
N ILE A 88 -4.74 -12.90 1.00
CA ILE A 88 -4.90 -12.06 2.18
C ILE A 88 -4.10 -10.75 2.06
N ALA A 89 -2.91 -10.78 1.46
CA ALA A 89 -2.13 -9.57 1.21
C ALA A 89 -2.93 -8.57 0.36
N GLU A 90 -3.48 -9.00 -0.78
CA GLU A 90 -4.30 -8.15 -1.63
C GLU A 90 -5.52 -7.61 -0.89
N TRP A 91 -6.24 -8.46 -0.16
CA TRP A 91 -7.41 -8.02 0.62
C TRP A 91 -7.02 -6.95 1.65
N LEU A 92 -5.96 -7.16 2.44
CA LEU A 92 -5.51 -6.20 3.44
C LEU A 92 -5.03 -4.89 2.80
N TYR A 93 -4.36 -4.93 1.65
CA TYR A 93 -4.01 -3.71 0.91
C TYR A 93 -5.24 -2.96 0.40
N LEU A 94 -6.28 -3.65 -0.07
CA LEU A 94 -7.52 -3.00 -0.51
C LEU A 94 -8.30 -2.39 0.67
N GLU A 95 -8.30 -3.02 1.84
CA GLU A 95 -8.84 -2.42 3.07
C GLU A 95 -8.00 -1.23 3.53
N ALA A 96 -6.66 -1.30 3.41
CA ALA A 96 -5.79 -0.17 3.69
C ALA A 96 -6.11 1.02 2.77
N LEU A 97 -6.27 0.77 1.47
CA LEU A 97 -6.58 1.77 0.46
C LEU A 97 -7.92 2.47 0.71
N SER A 98 -8.95 1.72 1.14
CA SER A 98 -10.27 2.28 1.43
C SER A 98 -10.28 3.13 2.71
N LEU A 99 -9.35 2.88 3.63
CA LEU A 99 -9.22 3.58 4.90
C LEU A 99 -8.12 4.68 4.88
N SER A 100 -7.39 4.84 3.78
CA SER A 100 -6.40 5.90 3.59
C SER A 100 -7.05 7.29 3.65
N GLN A 101 -6.40 8.20 4.36
CA GLN A 101 -6.91 9.55 4.63
C GLN A 101 -6.25 10.64 3.77
N SER A 102 -5.18 10.33 3.03
CA SER A 102 -4.53 11.26 2.10
C SER A 102 -4.20 10.59 0.77
N ALA A 103 -3.99 11.41 -0.27
CA ALA A 103 -3.49 10.94 -1.56
C ALA A 103 -2.11 10.27 -1.43
N TYR A 104 -1.25 10.81 -0.56
CA TYR A 104 0.06 10.22 -0.28
C TYR A 104 -0.04 8.81 0.33
N GLU A 105 -0.95 8.60 1.29
CA GLU A 105 -1.18 7.24 1.83
C GLU A 105 -1.71 6.28 0.77
N LYS A 106 -2.64 6.73 -0.08
CA LYS A 106 -3.15 5.94 -1.20
C LYS A 106 -2.02 5.57 -2.15
N HIS A 107 -1.13 6.51 -2.47
CA HIS A 107 0.04 6.27 -3.31
C HIS A 107 0.93 5.15 -2.76
N LEU A 108 1.26 5.19 -1.47
CA LEU A 108 2.07 4.14 -0.84
C LEU A 108 1.41 2.75 -0.96
N ILE A 109 0.10 2.66 -0.71
CA ILE A 109 -0.65 1.39 -0.79
C ILE A 109 -0.80 0.93 -2.25
N LEU A 110 -1.05 1.84 -3.19
CA LEU A 110 -1.16 1.52 -4.61
C LEU A 110 0.17 1.03 -5.18
N ASN A 111 1.29 1.63 -4.77
CA ASN A 111 2.62 1.13 -5.11
C ASN A 111 2.80 -0.34 -4.69
N ASP A 112 2.38 -0.69 -3.48
CA ASP A 112 2.43 -2.08 -2.99
C ASP A 112 1.52 -3.03 -3.79
N LEU A 113 0.31 -2.59 -4.15
CA LEU A 113 -0.61 -3.33 -5.00
C LEU A 113 -0.07 -3.54 -6.43
N VAL A 114 0.62 -2.55 -7.00
CA VAL A 114 1.33 -2.67 -8.28
C VAL A 114 2.45 -3.71 -8.15
N MET A 115 3.27 -3.65 -7.09
CA MET A 115 4.33 -4.63 -6.85
C MET A 115 3.80 -6.06 -6.67
N LEU A 116 2.69 -6.22 -5.96
CA LEU A 116 2.00 -7.51 -5.84
C LEU A 116 1.54 -8.01 -7.21
N SER A 117 0.92 -7.14 -8.01
CA SER A 117 0.42 -7.50 -9.34
C SER A 117 1.57 -7.85 -10.29
N GLN A 118 2.70 -7.15 -10.22
CA GLN A 118 3.94 -7.50 -10.93
C GLN A 118 4.43 -8.89 -10.53
N LYS A 119 4.46 -9.20 -9.23
CA LYS A 119 4.86 -10.52 -8.72
C LYS A 119 3.96 -11.64 -9.23
N LEU A 120 2.65 -11.39 -9.33
CA LEU A 120 1.66 -12.32 -9.84
C LEU A 120 1.58 -12.36 -11.38
N LYS A 121 2.29 -11.44 -12.06
CA LYS A 121 2.20 -11.22 -13.51
C LYS A 121 0.77 -10.93 -13.98
N ASP A 122 -0.01 -10.26 -13.14
CA ASP A 122 -1.37 -9.85 -13.43
C ASP A 122 -1.37 -8.47 -14.09
N PHE A 123 -1.27 -8.46 -15.42
CA PHE A 123 -1.15 -7.22 -16.20
C PHE A 123 -2.38 -6.33 -16.11
N GLU A 124 -3.58 -6.90 -15.92
CA GLU A 124 -4.82 -6.13 -15.78
C GLU A 124 -4.81 -5.34 -14.47
N ARG A 125 -4.43 -6.01 -13.37
CA ARG A 125 -4.33 -5.34 -12.06
C ARG A 125 -3.16 -4.38 -11.99
N MET A 126 -2.02 -4.71 -12.62
CA MET A 126 -0.90 -3.77 -12.77
C MET A 126 -1.37 -2.46 -13.40
N GLU A 127 -2.08 -2.55 -14.53
CA GLU A 127 -2.61 -1.36 -15.20
C GLU A 127 -3.59 -0.61 -14.30
N ARG A 128 -4.58 -1.31 -13.75
CA ARG A 128 -5.61 -0.70 -12.90
C ARG A 128 -5.01 0.08 -11.74
N TYR A 129 -4.13 -0.54 -10.96
CA TYR A 129 -3.56 0.11 -9.78
C TYR A 129 -2.56 1.20 -10.14
N ALA A 130 -1.78 1.02 -11.21
CA ALA A 130 -0.88 2.06 -11.70
C ALA A 130 -1.66 3.30 -12.19
N THR A 131 -2.75 3.10 -12.95
CA THR A 131 -3.61 4.21 -13.39
C THR A 131 -4.23 4.94 -12.20
N MET A 132 -4.81 4.21 -11.23
CA MET A 132 -5.37 4.82 -10.02
C MET A 132 -4.33 5.65 -9.25
N ASP A 133 -3.08 5.21 -9.21
CA ASP A 133 -2.00 5.95 -8.55
C ASP A 133 -1.66 7.24 -9.30
N LEU A 134 -1.45 7.14 -10.61
CA LEU A 134 -1.07 8.32 -11.41
C LEU A 134 -2.18 9.36 -11.54
N GLU A 135 -3.46 8.96 -11.39
CA GLU A 135 -4.59 9.89 -11.29
C GLU A 135 -4.49 10.78 -10.04
N LEU A 136 -3.88 10.28 -8.96
CA LEU A 136 -3.67 11.01 -7.71
C LEU A 136 -2.35 11.80 -7.69
N PHE A 137 -1.54 11.72 -8.75
CA PHE A 137 -0.17 12.24 -8.75
C PHE A 137 -0.08 13.70 -8.29
N GLU A 138 -0.92 14.58 -8.84
CA GLU A 138 -0.88 16.01 -8.50
C GLU A 138 -1.23 16.27 -7.03
N GLU A 139 -2.01 15.38 -6.40
CA GLU A 139 -2.43 15.51 -4.99
C GLU A 139 -1.34 15.06 -4.01
N TYR A 140 -0.48 14.10 -4.39
CA TYR A 140 0.58 13.60 -3.52
C TYR A 140 1.99 14.09 -3.87
N ALA A 141 2.20 14.68 -5.06
CA ALA A 141 3.53 14.98 -5.58
C ALA A 141 4.37 15.87 -4.66
N GLU A 142 3.77 16.90 -4.06
CA GLU A 142 4.52 17.81 -3.17
C GLU A 142 4.92 17.11 -1.86
N GLU A 143 4.00 16.39 -1.22
CA GLU A 143 4.33 15.62 -0.01
C GLU A 143 5.39 14.54 -0.30
N LEU A 144 5.30 13.87 -1.45
CA LEU A 144 6.29 12.90 -1.88
C LEU A 144 7.66 13.58 -2.08
N ARG A 145 7.70 14.76 -2.70
CA ARG A 145 8.93 15.53 -2.91
C ARG A 145 9.57 15.96 -1.58
N GLU A 146 8.79 16.49 -0.65
CA GLU A 146 9.27 16.92 0.67
C GLU A 146 9.89 15.73 1.43
N LYS A 147 9.21 14.58 1.45
CA LYS A 147 9.70 13.36 2.10
C LYS A 147 10.94 12.76 1.45
N ASN A 148 11.23 13.12 0.19
CA ASN A 148 12.39 12.67 -0.56
C ASN A 148 13.46 13.77 -0.70
N GLY A 149 13.52 14.73 0.24
CA GLY A 149 14.61 15.71 0.29
C GLY A 149 14.54 16.80 -0.77
N GLY A 150 13.32 17.12 -1.24
CA GLY A 150 13.08 18.19 -2.20
C GLY A 150 13.08 17.74 -3.66
N GLN A 151 13.16 16.44 -3.93
CA GLN A 151 13.13 15.87 -5.29
C GLN A 151 12.10 14.75 -5.38
N LEU A 152 11.48 14.59 -6.55
CA LEU A 152 10.60 13.46 -6.79
C LEU A 152 11.44 12.20 -7.05
N PRO A 153 11.14 11.08 -6.39
CA PRO A 153 11.80 9.80 -6.67
C PRO A 153 11.26 9.19 -7.97
N GLN A 154 11.87 8.08 -8.40
CA GLN A 154 11.23 7.20 -9.38
C GLN A 154 9.90 6.68 -8.84
N ILE A 155 8.91 6.54 -9.73
CA ILE A 155 7.55 6.12 -9.37
C ILE A 155 7.25 4.82 -10.12
N ASN A 156 7.05 3.73 -9.37
CA ASN A 156 6.84 2.40 -9.95
C ASN A 156 5.59 2.34 -10.85
N SER A 157 4.47 2.94 -10.42
CA SER A 157 3.23 3.01 -11.21
C SER A 157 3.44 3.68 -12.57
N TYR A 158 4.29 4.70 -12.61
CA TYR A 158 4.65 5.40 -13.85
C TYR A 158 5.46 4.50 -14.79
N GLU A 159 6.49 3.81 -14.29
CA GLU A 159 7.29 2.87 -15.08
C GLU A 159 6.45 1.68 -15.58
N VAL A 160 5.58 1.15 -14.73
CA VAL A 160 4.68 0.04 -15.06
C VAL A 160 3.70 0.45 -16.15
N LEU A 161 3.06 1.61 -16.03
CA LEU A 161 2.10 2.05 -17.05
C LEU A 161 2.78 2.32 -18.39
N LEU A 162 3.99 2.91 -18.39
CA LEU A 162 4.80 3.04 -19.60
C LEU A 162 5.08 1.68 -20.25
N TYR A 163 5.56 0.71 -19.47
CA TYR A 163 5.83 -0.65 -19.95
C TYR A 163 4.59 -1.30 -20.57
N LEU A 164 3.41 -1.15 -19.95
CA LEU A 164 2.17 -1.73 -20.44
C LEU A 164 1.69 -1.07 -21.73
N LEU A 165 1.77 0.26 -21.82
CA LEU A 165 1.44 0.99 -23.04
C LEU A 165 2.36 0.60 -24.21
N GLU A 166 3.67 0.46 -23.96
CA GLU A 166 4.62 -0.07 -24.95
C GLU A 166 4.23 -1.47 -25.42
N ARG A 167 3.91 -2.36 -24.48
CA ARG A 167 3.52 -3.75 -24.78
C ARG A 167 2.24 -3.82 -25.61
N LYS A 168 1.30 -2.89 -25.40
CA LYS A 168 0.06 -2.77 -26.18
C LYS A 168 0.25 -2.09 -27.54
N GLY A 169 1.43 -1.53 -27.80
CA GLY A 169 1.70 -0.75 -29.00
C GLY A 169 1.09 0.66 -28.97
N GLU A 170 0.64 1.13 -27.81
CA GLU A 170 0.05 2.46 -27.60
C GLU A 170 1.14 3.53 -27.46
N LYS A 171 2.02 3.61 -28.47
CA LYS A 171 3.25 4.41 -28.44
C LYS A 171 3.00 5.90 -28.21
N GLU A 172 1.96 6.46 -28.81
CA GLU A 172 1.60 7.87 -28.61
C GLU A 172 1.26 8.18 -27.14
N LYS A 173 0.48 7.30 -26.50
CA LYS A 173 0.14 7.45 -25.08
C LYS A 173 1.36 7.26 -24.19
N ALA A 174 2.21 6.27 -24.50
CA ALA A 174 3.46 6.06 -23.78
C ALA A 174 4.38 7.29 -23.88
N LEU A 175 4.52 7.87 -25.07
CA LEU A 175 5.35 9.05 -25.29
C LEU A 175 4.78 10.27 -24.53
N HIS A 176 3.46 10.48 -24.62
CA HIS A 176 2.80 11.54 -23.88
C HIS A 176 3.00 11.38 -22.36
N LEU A 177 2.87 10.17 -21.82
CA LEU A 177 3.09 9.90 -20.40
C LEU A 177 4.55 10.17 -19.98
N LEU A 178 5.51 9.69 -20.77
CA LEU A 178 6.95 9.89 -20.56
C LEU A 178 7.33 11.37 -20.50
N GLU A 179 6.89 12.15 -21.49
CA GLU A 179 7.18 13.59 -21.59
C GLU A 179 6.50 14.36 -20.44
N ASN A 180 5.23 14.05 -20.15
CA ASN A 180 4.48 14.70 -19.08
C ASN A 180 5.13 14.51 -17.70
N PHE A 181 5.58 13.29 -17.37
CA PHE A 181 6.22 13.01 -16.08
C PHE A 181 7.65 13.56 -16.01
N SER A 182 8.38 13.57 -17.13
CA SER A 182 9.67 14.25 -17.23
C SER A 182 9.57 15.75 -16.97
N LEU A 183 8.58 16.43 -17.56
CA LEU A 183 8.30 17.84 -17.32
C LEU A 183 7.96 18.14 -15.85
N LYS A 184 7.35 17.19 -15.14
CA LYS A 184 7.04 17.29 -13.71
C LYS A 184 8.24 16.99 -12.80
N GLY A 185 9.37 16.61 -13.38
CA GLY A 185 10.60 16.30 -12.65
C GLY A 185 10.63 14.88 -12.06
N VAL A 186 9.77 13.97 -12.53
CA VAL A 186 9.84 12.56 -12.14
C VAL A 186 10.93 11.87 -12.99
N PRO A 187 11.99 11.32 -12.38
CA PRO A 187 13.06 10.69 -13.13
C PRO A 187 12.60 9.38 -13.77
N HIS A 188 13.10 9.09 -14.96
CA HIS A 188 13.01 7.78 -15.62
C HIS A 188 14.41 7.28 -15.99
N PRO A 189 14.83 6.07 -15.58
CA PRO A 189 16.22 5.61 -15.71
C PRO A 189 16.72 5.51 -17.16
N TYR A 190 15.81 5.31 -18.11
CA TYR A 190 16.12 5.15 -19.54
C TYR A 190 15.39 6.15 -20.43
N TYR A 191 15.23 7.39 -19.95
CA TYR A 191 14.42 8.42 -20.62
C TYR A 191 14.76 8.57 -22.12
N GLU A 192 16.02 8.87 -22.45
CA GLU A 192 16.42 9.14 -23.85
C GLU A 192 16.22 7.92 -24.75
N GLN A 193 16.66 6.73 -24.31
CA GLN A 193 16.52 5.51 -25.13
C GLN A 193 15.05 5.13 -25.35
N LEU A 194 14.22 5.31 -24.32
CA LEU A 194 12.78 5.05 -24.42
C LEU A 194 12.11 6.06 -25.36
N ARG A 195 12.43 7.34 -25.21
CA ARG A 195 11.91 8.43 -26.04
C ARG A 195 12.22 8.20 -27.53
N GLU A 196 13.47 7.92 -27.87
CA GLU A 196 13.89 7.62 -29.24
C GLU A 196 13.14 6.41 -29.82
N ARG A 197 13.01 5.32 -29.04
CA ARG A 197 12.28 4.12 -29.44
C ARG A 197 10.79 4.40 -29.72
N LEU A 198 10.16 5.21 -28.88
CA LEU A 198 8.76 5.58 -29.03
C LEU A 198 8.54 6.45 -30.28
N ILE A 199 9.39 7.46 -30.51
CA ILE A 199 9.32 8.36 -31.68
C ILE A 199 9.61 7.60 -32.97
N GLY A 200 10.70 6.83 -33.03
CA GLY A 200 11.08 6.05 -34.21
C GLY A 200 10.07 4.93 -34.55
N GLY A 201 9.14 4.66 -33.65
CA GLY A 201 8.06 3.70 -33.85
C GLY A 201 6.75 4.30 -34.37
N LEU A 202 6.66 5.61 -34.55
CA LEU A 202 5.48 6.33 -35.06
C LEU A 202 5.56 6.67 -36.56
N SER A 203 6.68 6.35 -37.20
CA SER A 203 6.93 6.54 -38.64
C SER A 203 6.35 5.43 -39.51
#